data_AF-A0A969AR07-F1
#
_entry.id   AF-A0A969AR07-F1
#
_cell.length_a   1.000
_cell.length_b   1.000
_cell.length_c   1.000
_cell.angle_alpha   90.00
_cell.angle_beta   90.00
_cell.angle_gamma   90.00
#
_symmetry.space_group_name_H-M   'P 1'
#
loop_
_entity.id
_entity.type
_entity.pdbx_description
1 polymer ?
#
loop_
_entity_poly.entity_id
_entity_poly.type
_entity_poly.pdbx_seq_one_letter_code
_entity_poly.pdbx_strand_id
1 'polypeptide(L)'
;DGKIQNNGIPLNKFLGGEPIYGIKTGLNTAFLISNEVKEQMAKESPFAKDVIHPYLRGQDIKRWHPEWEGLWIILLRSSADHPWPWADFEGDSEDIFQKHTPLFTST
;
A
#
# COMPACT_ATOMS: atom_id res chain seq x y z
N ASP A 1 13.16 9.60 -38.46
CA ASP A 1 13.18 9.20 -37.03
C ASP A 1 13.65 7.77 -36.89
N GLY A 2 14.58 7.46 -35.97
CA GLY A 2 15.02 6.07 -35.76
C GLY A 2 16.43 5.83 -35.21
N LYS A 3 17.30 6.84 -35.09
CA LYS A 3 18.70 6.60 -34.66
C LYS A 3 18.83 5.91 -33.29
N ILE A 4 17.94 6.18 -32.35
CA ILE A 4 17.99 5.57 -31.00
C ILE A 4 17.34 4.18 -31.01
N GLN A 5 16.18 4.04 -31.65
CA GLN A 5 15.44 2.77 -31.71
C GLN A 5 16.16 1.70 -32.55
N ASN A 6 16.94 2.11 -33.56
CA ASN A 6 17.69 1.18 -34.42
C ASN A 6 18.99 0.69 -33.78
N ASN A 7 19.47 1.33 -32.71
CA ASN A 7 20.75 1.04 -32.05
C ASN A 7 20.57 0.48 -30.63
N GLY A 8 19.34 0.17 -30.21
CA GLY A 8 19.06 -0.31 -28.85
C GLY A 8 17.79 -1.14 -28.77
N ILE A 9 17.64 -1.84 -27.65
CA ILE A 9 16.42 -2.59 -27.34
C ILE A 9 15.42 -1.63 -26.67
N PRO A 10 14.19 -1.46 -27.20
CA PRO A 10 13.15 -0.70 -26.53
C PRO A 10 12.91 -1.20 -25.11
N LEU A 11 12.68 -0.28 -24.17
CA LEU A 11 12.57 -0.60 -22.74
C LEU A 11 11.48 -1.63 -22.43
N ASN A 12 10.32 -1.53 -23.07
CA ASN A 12 9.23 -2.50 -22.88
C ASN A 12 9.62 -3.92 -23.33
N LYS A 13 10.37 -4.05 -24.43
CA LYS A 13 10.92 -5.33 -24.89
C LYS A 13 11.98 -5.87 -23.94
N PHE A 14 12.84 -5.00 -23.40
CA PHE A 14 13.85 -5.39 -22.43
C PHE A 14 13.24 -5.89 -21.12
N LEU A 15 12.21 -5.21 -20.61
CA LEU A 15 11.50 -5.57 -19.38
C LEU A 15 10.53 -6.75 -19.57
N GLY A 16 10.17 -7.10 -20.81
CA GLY A 16 9.15 -8.11 -21.10
C GLY A 16 7.74 -7.68 -20.68
N GLY A 17 7.52 -6.37 -20.53
CA GLY A 17 6.28 -5.81 -20.00
C GLY A 17 6.17 -4.31 -20.26
N GLU A 18 4.97 -3.78 -20.07
CA GLU A 18 4.70 -2.35 -20.26
C GLU A 18 4.96 -1.57 -18.95
N PRO A 19 5.53 -0.35 -19.02
CA PRO A 19 5.62 0.52 -17.87
C PRO A 19 4.22 0.79 -17.30
N ILE A 20 4.03 0.49 -16.02
CA ILE A 20 2.76 0.70 -15.31
C ILE A 20 2.83 1.91 -14.39
N TYR A 21 1.66 2.36 -13.93
CA TYR A 21 1.55 3.38 -12.90
C TYR A 21 1.87 2.79 -11.52
N GLY A 22 2.24 3.67 -10.58
CA GLY A 22 2.31 3.32 -9.17
C GLY A 22 0.93 3.04 -8.55
N ILE A 23 0.91 2.69 -7.27
CA ILE A 23 -0.31 2.43 -6.50
C ILE A 23 -1.16 3.71 -6.45
N LYS A 24 -2.42 3.60 -6.88
CA LYS A 24 -3.39 4.69 -6.81
C LYS A 24 -4.33 4.43 -5.64
N THR A 25 -4.40 5.37 -4.71
CA THR A 25 -5.37 5.33 -3.61
C THR A 25 -6.56 6.23 -3.92
N GLY A 26 -7.77 5.83 -3.51
CA GLY A 26 -8.98 6.64 -3.72
C GLY A 26 -8.97 7.95 -2.92
N LEU A 27 -8.29 7.96 -1.76
CA LEU A 27 -8.14 9.14 -0.90
C LEU A 27 -6.80 9.09 -0.17
N ASN A 28 -5.80 9.85 -0.65
CA ASN A 28 -4.45 9.80 -0.10
C ASN A 28 -4.40 10.09 1.41
N THR A 29 -5.18 11.05 1.91
CA THR A 29 -5.18 11.43 3.33
C THR A 29 -5.71 10.34 4.26
N ALA A 30 -6.51 9.41 3.74
CA ALA A 30 -7.03 8.29 4.53
C ALA A 30 -6.08 7.09 4.56
N PHE A 31 -5.30 6.90 3.49
CA PHE A 31 -4.43 5.72 3.35
C PHE A 31 -2.95 6.00 3.62
N LEU A 32 -2.50 7.24 3.46
CA LEU A 32 -1.11 7.62 3.69
C LEU A 32 -0.95 8.25 5.07
N ILE A 33 -0.11 7.65 5.90
CA ILE A 33 0.08 8.03 7.29
C ILE A 33 1.55 8.29 7.60
N SER A 34 1.80 9.11 8.64
CA SER A 34 3.16 9.39 9.11
C SER A 34 3.70 8.27 9.99
N ASN A 35 5.01 8.32 10.28
CA ASN A 35 5.66 7.44 11.25
C ASN A 35 4.94 7.46 12.62
N GLU A 36 4.54 8.63 13.09
CA GLU A 36 3.92 8.81 14.41
C GLU A 36 2.57 8.05 14.48
N VAL A 37 1.74 8.20 13.46
CA VAL A 37 0.45 7.49 13.37
C VAL A 37 0.68 5.98 13.27
N LYS A 38 1.65 5.55 12.45
CA LYS A 38 2.01 4.13 12.33
C LYS A 38 2.46 3.56 13.68
N GLU A 39 3.26 4.30 14.46
CA GLU A 39 3.72 3.86 15.77
C GLU A 39 2.59 3.80 16.80
N GLN A 40 1.67 4.75 16.77
CA GLN A 40 0.46 4.72 17.60
C GLN A 40 -0.38 3.48 17.29
N MET A 41 -0.69 3.24 16.01
CA MET A 41 -1.47 2.08 15.59
C MET A 41 -0.78 0.75 15.96
N ALA A 42 0.55 0.68 15.83
CA ALA A 42 1.32 -0.51 16.20
C ALA A 42 1.33 -0.79 17.71
N LYS A 43 1.10 0.22 18.56
CA LYS A 43 0.93 0.05 20.02
C LYS A 43 -0.47 -0.43 20.37
N GLU A 44 -1.48 0.09 19.66
CA GLU A 44 -2.89 -0.22 19.89
C GLU A 44 -3.25 -1.64 19.42
N SER A 45 -2.67 -2.11 18.32
CA SER A 45 -2.88 -3.50 17.89
C SER A 45 -1.71 -4.06 17.05
N PRO A 46 -1.32 -5.33 17.29
CA PRO A 46 -0.29 -5.98 16.49
C PRO A 46 -0.68 -6.12 15.00
N PHE A 47 -1.98 -6.13 14.69
CA PHE A 47 -2.51 -6.24 13.33
C PHE A 47 -2.05 -5.10 12.40
N ALA A 48 -1.76 -3.91 12.96
CA ALA A 48 -1.25 -2.78 12.19
C ALA A 48 0.01 -3.13 11.38
N LYS A 49 0.86 -4.04 11.88
CA LYS A 49 2.11 -4.43 11.20
C LYS A 49 1.86 -5.22 9.91
N ASP A 50 0.70 -5.87 9.79
CA ASP A 50 0.37 -6.71 8.63
C ASP A 50 -0.24 -5.92 7.48
N VAL A 51 -0.76 -4.73 7.77
CA VAL A 51 -1.49 -3.88 6.79
C VAL A 51 -0.75 -2.57 6.48
N ILE A 52 0.15 -2.11 7.34
CA ILE A 52 0.90 -0.86 7.14
C ILE A 52 2.26 -1.16 6.52
N HIS A 53 2.53 -0.55 5.36
CA HIS A 53 3.75 -0.78 4.58
C HIS A 53 4.47 0.54 4.28
N PRO A 54 5.81 0.55 4.17
CA PRO A 54 6.54 1.74 3.74
C PRO A 54 6.08 2.17 2.35
N TYR A 55 5.91 3.48 2.15
CA TYR A 55 5.45 4.04 0.89
C TYR A 55 6.47 5.04 0.32
N LEU A 56 6.86 4.82 -0.94
CA LEU A 56 7.72 5.71 -1.71
C LEU A 56 6.90 6.39 -2.81
N ARG A 57 6.97 7.72 -2.87
CA ARG A 57 6.39 8.51 -3.95
C ARG A 57 7.42 8.73 -5.05
N GLY A 58 6.94 9.12 -6.24
CA GLY A 58 7.83 9.46 -7.34
C GLY A 58 8.85 10.56 -6.99
N GLN A 59 8.50 11.51 -6.12
CA GLN A 59 9.40 12.57 -5.67
C GLN A 59 10.52 12.08 -4.73
N ASP A 60 10.30 10.95 -4.07
CA ASP A 60 11.22 10.32 -3.13
C ASP A 60 12.33 9.54 -3.89
N ILE A 61 12.15 9.30 -5.20
CA ILE A 61 13.11 8.59 -6.05
C ILE A 61 14.03 9.59 -6.75
N LYS A 62 15.29 9.68 -6.29
CA LYS A 62 16.34 10.45 -6.99
C LYS A 62 17.00 9.58 -8.06
N ARG A 63 17.77 10.21 -8.95
CA ARG A 63 18.43 9.58 -10.11
C ARG A 63 19.20 8.29 -9.78
N TRP A 64 19.76 8.18 -8.58
CA TRP A 64 20.63 7.07 -8.18
C TRP A 64 20.31 6.48 -6.80
N HIS A 65 19.36 7.07 -6.06
CA HIS A 65 19.03 6.65 -4.70
C HIS A 65 17.58 7.02 -4.34
N PRO A 66 16.80 6.10 -3.76
CA PRO A 66 15.53 6.43 -3.14
C PRO A 66 15.73 6.97 -1.72
N GLU A 67 15.12 8.10 -1.38
CA GLU A 67 15.13 8.68 -0.04
C GLU A 67 13.73 8.59 0.56
N TRP A 68 13.56 7.70 1.52
CA TRP A 68 12.24 7.48 2.14
C TRP A 68 11.96 8.53 3.23
N GLU A 69 10.88 9.30 3.06
CA GLU A 69 10.50 10.39 3.97
C GLU A 69 9.65 9.94 5.17
N GLY A 70 9.68 8.66 5.56
CA GLY A 70 8.90 8.18 6.71
C GLY A 70 7.39 8.09 6.45
N LEU A 71 6.97 8.02 5.18
CA LEU A 71 5.58 7.89 4.77
C LEU A 71 5.17 6.42 4.67
N TRP A 72 4.00 6.09 5.17
CA TRP A 72 3.45 4.74 5.15
C TRP A 72 2.12 4.70 4.43
N ILE A 73 1.76 3.54 3.88
CA ILE A 73 0.47 3.26 3.29
C ILE A 73 -0.25 2.16 4.07
N ILE A 74 -1.53 2.37 4.36
CA ILE A 74 -2.44 1.33 4.85
C ILE A 74 -2.96 0.57 3.63
N LEU A 75 -2.67 -0.72 3.54
CA LEU A 75 -3.08 -1.58 2.44
C LEU A 75 -3.86 -2.78 2.96
N LEU A 76 -5.17 -2.76 2.69
CA LEU A 76 -6.08 -3.85 3.01
C LEU A 76 -6.35 -4.67 1.75
N ARG A 77 -6.10 -5.98 1.83
CA ARG A 77 -6.48 -6.91 0.78
C ARG A 77 -7.99 -7.11 0.77
N SER A 78 -8.56 -7.23 -0.43
CA SER A 78 -9.95 -7.65 -0.61
C SER A 78 -10.18 -9.00 0.07
N SER A 79 -11.37 -9.19 0.66
CA SER A 79 -11.77 -10.47 1.25
C SER A 79 -11.90 -11.58 0.21
N ALA A 80 -12.08 -11.24 -1.07
CA ALA A 80 -12.08 -12.23 -2.15
C ALA A 80 -10.69 -12.84 -2.40
N ASP A 81 -9.63 -12.08 -2.15
CA ASP A 81 -8.24 -12.48 -2.46
C ASP A 81 -7.45 -12.89 -1.20
N HIS A 82 -8.03 -12.66 -0.02
CA HIS A 82 -7.38 -12.95 1.25
C HIS A 82 -8.37 -13.52 2.27
N PRO A 83 -8.09 -14.71 2.83
CA PRO A 83 -8.96 -15.34 3.82
C PRO A 83 -8.79 -14.64 5.16
N TRP A 84 -9.47 -13.52 5.33
CA TRP A 84 -9.54 -12.85 6.62
C TRP A 84 -10.27 -13.74 7.64
N PRO A 85 -9.90 -13.69 8.93
CA PRO A 85 -10.61 -14.42 9.99
C PRO A 85 -12.11 -14.14 10.05
N TRP A 86 -12.54 -12.99 9.50
CA TRP A 86 -13.93 -12.54 9.42
C TRP A 86 -14.60 -12.77 8.06
N ALA A 87 -13.91 -13.34 7.07
CA ALA A 87 -14.47 -13.54 5.73
C ALA A 87 -15.64 -14.54 5.72
N ASP A 88 -15.58 -15.56 6.58
CA ASP A 88 -16.60 -16.60 6.71
C ASP A 88 -17.54 -16.39 7.91
N PHE A 89 -17.56 -15.19 8.50
CA PHE A 89 -18.38 -14.92 9.67
C PHE A 89 -19.84 -14.74 9.31
N GLU A 90 -20.68 -15.65 9.79
CA GLU A 90 -22.14 -15.56 9.69
C GLU A 90 -22.68 -14.81 10.92
N GLY A 91 -22.77 -13.47 10.82
CA GLY A 91 -23.26 -12.59 11.89
C GLY A 91 -23.18 -11.11 11.52
N ASP A 92 -23.30 -10.21 12.50
CA ASP A 92 -23.12 -8.78 12.26
C ASP A 92 -21.65 -8.46 11.94
N SER A 93 -21.42 -7.88 10.76
CA SER A 93 -20.10 -7.45 10.30
C SER A 93 -19.45 -6.42 11.22
N GLU A 94 -20.25 -5.60 11.90
CA GLU A 94 -19.74 -4.56 12.80
C GLU A 94 -19.16 -5.17 14.08
N ASP A 95 -19.82 -6.20 14.64
CA ASP A 95 -19.35 -6.89 15.85
C ASP A 95 -17.98 -7.54 15.65
N ILE A 96 -17.79 -8.20 14.50
CA ILE A 96 -16.51 -8.86 14.20
C ILE A 96 -15.43 -7.84 13.85
N PHE A 97 -15.78 -6.75 13.17
CA PHE A 97 -14.86 -5.65 12.86
C PHE A 97 -14.38 -4.96 14.14
N GLN A 98 -15.27 -4.63 15.07
CA GLN A 98 -14.89 -4.02 16.35
C GLN A 98 -13.99 -4.95 17.19
N LYS A 99 -14.26 -6.26 17.17
CA LYS A 99 -13.48 -7.25 17.91
C LYS A 99 -12.07 -7.46 17.35
N HIS A 100 -11.90 -7.44 16.02
CA HIS A 100 -10.64 -7.77 15.37
C HIS A 100 -9.82 -6.56 14.92
N THR A 101 -10.47 -5.42 14.67
CA THR A 101 -9.84 -4.21 14.13
C THR A 101 -10.23 -2.94 14.90
N PRO A 102 -9.96 -2.87 16.22
CA PRO A 102 -10.29 -1.69 17.03
C PRO A 102 -9.52 -0.41 16.60
N LEU A 103 -8.52 -0.56 15.73
CA LEU A 103 -7.71 0.53 15.17
C LEU A 103 -8.49 1.50 14.28
N PHE A 104 -9.64 1.08 13.73
CA PHE A 104 -10.36 1.81 12.68
C PHE A 104 -11.78 2.25 13.10
N THR A 105 -12.15 2.07 14.37
CA THR A 105 -13.54 2.24 14.85
C THR A 105 -13.83 3.59 15.47
N SER A 106 -12.95 4.60 15.33
CA SER A 106 -13.22 5.92 15.90
C SER A 106 -14.11 6.73 14.95
N THR A 107 -15.43 6.70 15.20
CA THR A 107 -16.39 7.74 14.78
C THR A 107 -16.87 8.47 16.03
#